data_AF-A0A4Y2F6G3-F1
#
_entry.id   AF-A0A4Y2F6G3-F1
#
_cell.length_a   1.000
_cell.length_b   1.000
_cell.length_c   1.000
_cell.angle_alpha   90.00
_cell.angle_beta   90.00
_cell.angle_gamma   90.00
#
_symmetry.space_group_name_H-M   'P 1'
#
loop_
_entity.id
_entity.type
_entity.pdbx_description
1 polymer ?
#
loop_
_entity_poly.entity_id
_entity_poly.type
_entity_poly.pdbx_seq_one_letter_code
_entity_poly.pdbx_strand_id
1 'polypeptide(L)'
;MLGRFLEIKSAISKALIDIKEQRILDNVGFKTLTTIVADLKPLKIGIEKLCSRNATLLNAEGVFAFIIGDLNKSKNMKCSLVQRITERCSVSLVTLMQYLNFGRKYDAAAVTVGL
;
A
#
# COMPACT_ATOMS: atom_id res chain seq x y z
N MET A 1 -6.23 2.92 -13.41
CA MET A 1 -7.21 4.02 -13.54
C MET A 1 -6.50 5.38 -13.52
N LEU A 2 -5.78 5.73 -12.45
CA LEU A 2 -5.01 6.99 -12.35
C LEU A 2 -4.01 7.25 -13.50
N GLY A 3 -3.30 6.22 -13.99
CA GLY A 3 -2.40 6.37 -15.14
C GLY A 3 -3.12 6.90 -16.40
N ARG A 4 -4.26 6.28 -16.76
CA ARG A 4 -5.10 6.73 -17.89
C ARG A 4 -5.66 8.14 -17.67
N PHE A 5 -5.98 8.49 -16.42
CA PHE A 5 -6.42 9.84 -16.08
C PHE A 5 -5.34 10.89 -16.37
N LEU A 6 -4.07 10.58 -16.08
CA LEU A 6 -2.94 11.46 -16.41
C LEU A 6 -2.68 11.55 -17.91
N GLU A 7 -2.91 10.49 -18.69
CA GLU A 7 -2.79 10.49 -20.15
C GLU A 7 -3.73 11.50 -20.82
N ILE A 8 -4.94 11.68 -20.27
CA ILE A 8 -5.93 12.64 -20.75
C ILE A 8 -5.86 14.02 -20.06
N LYS A 9 -4.80 14.29 -19.28
CA LYS A 9 -4.59 15.55 -18.54
C LYS A 9 -4.88 16.79 -19.39
N SER A 10 -4.38 16.84 -20.63
CA SER A 10 -4.56 17.99 -21.52
C SER A 10 -6.03 18.26 -21.85
N ALA A 11 -6.81 17.21 -22.13
CA ALA A 11 -8.25 17.33 -22.39
C ALA A 11 -9.00 17.79 -21.14
N ILE A 12 -8.66 17.25 -19.97
CA ILE A 12 -9.24 17.66 -18.68
C ILE A 12 -8.93 19.13 -18.40
N SER A 13 -7.67 19.57 -18.55
CA SER A 13 -7.28 20.95 -18.32
C SER A 13 -8.00 21.93 -19.25
N LYS A 14 -8.17 21.58 -20.54
CA LYS A 14 -8.95 22.40 -21.47
C LYS A 14 -10.42 22.51 -21.07
N ALA A 15 -11.06 21.39 -20.75
CA ALA A 15 -12.44 21.38 -20.28
C ALA A 15 -12.63 22.23 -19.01
N LEU A 16 -11.68 22.17 -18.06
CA LEU A 16 -11.69 23.01 -16.85
C LEU A 16 -11.53 24.50 -17.16
N ILE A 17 -10.76 24.85 -18.21
CA ILE A 17 -10.64 26.23 -18.68
C ILE A 17 -11.96 26.70 -19.28
N ASP A 18 -12.60 25.88 -20.13
CA ASP A 18 -13.85 26.21 -20.81
C ASP A 18 -14.99 26.52 -19.84
N ILE A 19 -15.09 25.74 -18.75
CA ILE A 19 -16.10 25.95 -17.70
C ILE A 19 -15.67 26.94 -16.61
N LYS A 20 -14.48 27.54 -16.73
CA LYS A 20 -13.89 28.50 -15.77
C LYS A 20 -13.59 27.94 -14.36
N GLU A 21 -13.41 26.62 -14.22
CA GLU A 21 -13.15 25.92 -12.95
C GLU A 21 -11.70 25.43 -12.81
N GLN A 22 -10.75 26.28 -13.18
CA GLN A 22 -9.32 25.94 -13.20
C GLN A 22 -8.75 25.63 -11.79
N ARG A 23 -9.46 26.00 -10.72
CA ARG A 23 -9.06 25.76 -9.32
C ARG A 23 -9.25 24.33 -8.85
N ILE A 24 -10.12 23.55 -9.50
CA ILE A 24 -10.45 22.18 -9.07
C ILE A 24 -9.23 21.26 -9.18
N LEU A 25 -8.43 21.42 -10.24
CA LEU A 25 -7.28 20.57 -10.49
C LEU A 25 -6.16 21.38 -11.14
N ASP A 26 -5.33 21.99 -10.29
CA ASP A 26 -4.20 22.78 -10.71
C ASP A 26 -2.99 21.91 -11.11
N ASN A 27 -1.93 22.56 -11.59
CA ASN A 27 -0.73 21.85 -12.00
C ASN A 27 -0.03 21.13 -10.83
N VAL A 28 -0.17 21.64 -9.60
CA VAL A 28 0.37 21.00 -8.39
C VAL A 28 -0.37 19.70 -8.09
N GLY A 29 -1.69 19.68 -8.23
CA GLY A 29 -2.52 18.48 -8.12
C GLY A 29 -2.11 17.41 -9.12
N PHE A 30 -1.93 17.78 -10.40
CA PHE A 30 -1.44 16.84 -11.41
C PHE A 30 -0.03 16.32 -11.11
N LYS A 31 0.86 17.16 -10.59
CA LYS A 31 2.21 16.74 -10.18
C LYS A 31 2.13 15.74 -9.03
N THR A 32 1.30 16.02 -8.03
CA THR A 32 1.05 15.12 -6.89
C THR A 32 0.51 13.77 -7.35
N LEU A 33 -0.49 13.76 -8.24
CA LEU A 33 -1.04 12.53 -8.82
C LEU A 33 0.02 11.73 -9.59
N THR A 34 0.91 12.40 -10.32
CA THR A 34 2.00 11.75 -11.06
C THR A 34 2.98 11.06 -10.10
N THR A 35 3.35 11.73 -9.00
CA THR A 35 4.18 11.14 -7.95
C THR A 35 3.51 9.93 -7.32
N ILE A 36 2.21 10.02 -6.98
CA ILE A 36 1.45 8.90 -6.42
C ILE A 36 1.43 7.70 -7.37
N VAL A 37 1.23 7.93 -8.68
CA VAL A 37 1.25 6.86 -9.69
C VAL A 37 2.63 6.22 -9.80
N ALA A 38 3.70 7.01 -9.70
CA ALA A 38 5.06 6.49 -9.69
C ALA A 38 5.32 5.61 -8.46
N ASP A 39 4.95 6.08 -7.27
CA ASP A 39 5.11 5.36 -5.99
C ASP A 39 4.28 4.06 -5.96
N LEU A 40 3.12 4.05 -6.62
CA LEU A 40 2.25 2.87 -6.71
C LEU A 40 2.72 1.82 -7.73
N LYS A 41 3.60 2.18 -8.66
CA LYS A 41 3.99 1.31 -9.78
C LYS A 41 4.69 0.02 -9.29
N PRO A 42 5.64 0.07 -8.34
CA PRO A 42 6.29 -1.13 -7.82
C PRO A 42 5.35 -2.04 -7.04
N LEU A 43 4.40 -1.46 -6.31
CA LEU A 43 3.33 -2.21 -5.64
C LEU A 43 2.48 -3.00 -6.65
N LYS A 44 2.05 -2.36 -7.75
CA LYS A 44 1.30 -3.03 -8.80
C LYS A 44 2.08 -4.21 -9.38
N ILE A 45 3.33 -3.99 -9.79
CA ILE A 45 4.18 -5.03 -10.40
C ILE A 45 4.41 -6.18 -9.43
N GLY A 46 4.70 -5.87 -8.17
CA GLY A 46 4.92 -6.88 -7.15
C GLY A 46 3.67 -7.72 -6.88
N ILE A 47 2.50 -7.09 -6.77
CA ILE A 47 1.23 -7.81 -6.61
C ILE A 47 0.93 -8.68 -7.84
N GLU A 48 1.12 -8.17 -9.07
CA GLU A 48 0.93 -8.96 -10.29
C GLU A 48 1.85 -10.19 -10.30
N LYS A 49 3.08 -10.07 -9.81
CA LYS A 49 4.02 -11.20 -9.70
C LYS A 49 3.60 -12.20 -8.62
N LEU A 50 3.16 -11.74 -7.45
CA LEU A 50 2.69 -12.57 -6.34
C LEU A 50 1.39 -13.30 -6.68
N CYS A 51 0.50 -12.68 -7.43
CA CYS A 51 -0.76 -13.28 -7.88
C CYS A 51 -0.60 -14.13 -9.15
N SER A 52 0.60 -14.27 -9.69
CA SER A 52 0.85 -15.12 -10.86
C SER A 52 0.80 -16.60 -10.48
N ARG A 53 0.36 -17.45 -11.41
CA ARG A 53 0.24 -18.90 -11.21
C ARG A 53 1.58 -19.58 -10.83
N ASN A 54 2.70 -18.97 -11.20
CA ASN A 54 4.05 -19.48 -10.96
C ASN A 54 4.71 -18.84 -9.72
N ALA A 55 3.94 -18.16 -8.88
CA ALA A 55 4.46 -17.59 -7.65
C ALA A 55 4.82 -18.71 -6.67
N THR A 56 6.10 -18.76 -6.29
CA THR A 56 6.63 -19.62 -5.23
C THR A 56 6.95 -18.78 -4.01
N LEU A 57 7.08 -19.41 -2.83
CA LEU A 57 7.49 -18.70 -1.60
C LEU A 57 8.83 -17.97 -1.77
N LEU A 58 9.79 -18.58 -2.49
CA LEU A 58 11.10 -18.00 -2.76
C LEU A 58 11.00 -16.77 -3.67
N ASN A 59 10.12 -16.81 -4.68
CA ASN A 59 9.81 -15.62 -5.50
C ASN A 59 9.09 -14.54 -4.69
N ALA A 60 8.22 -14.93 -3.76
CA ALA A 60 7.45 -13.99 -2.95
C ALA A 60 8.35 -13.16 -2.04
N GLU A 61 9.33 -13.78 -1.39
CA GLU A 61 10.32 -13.09 -0.55
C GLU A 61 11.06 -11.99 -1.33
N GLY A 62 11.59 -12.31 -2.52
CA GLY A 62 12.27 -11.34 -3.37
C GLY A 62 11.36 -10.20 -3.83
N VAL A 63 10.09 -10.49 -4.13
CA VAL A 63 9.10 -9.47 -4.49
C VAL A 63 8.77 -8.56 -3.31
N PHE A 64 8.64 -9.09 -2.09
CA PHE A 64 8.44 -8.26 -0.90
C PHE A 64 9.65 -7.38 -0.61
N ALA A 65 10.87 -7.91 -0.73
CA ALA A 65 12.10 -7.13 -0.58
C ALA A 65 12.15 -5.97 -1.60
N PHE A 66 11.77 -6.23 -2.85
CA PHE A 66 11.65 -5.20 -3.89
C PHE A 66 10.63 -4.12 -3.53
N ILE A 67 9.41 -4.50 -3.14
CA ILE A 67 8.35 -3.56 -2.75
C ILE A 67 8.78 -2.72 -1.55
N ILE A 68 9.33 -3.35 -0.51
CA ILE A 68 9.76 -2.66 0.72
C ILE A 68 10.91 -1.70 0.42
N GLY A 69 11.89 -2.12 -0.39
CA GLY A 69 13.00 -1.28 -0.82
C GLY A 69 12.54 -0.02 -1.55
N ASP A 70 11.50 -0.13 -2.36
CA ASP A 70 10.94 1.04 -3.06
C ASP A 70 10.07 1.91 -2.15
N LEU A 71 9.21 1.30 -1.30
CA LEU A 71 8.42 2.02 -0.31
C LEU A 71 9.27 2.83 0.67
N ASN A 72 10.48 2.37 1.00
CA ASN A 72 11.39 3.13 1.86
C ASN A 72 11.84 4.46 1.24
N LYS A 73 11.74 4.63 -0.08
CA LYS A 73 12.02 5.89 -0.77
C LYS A 73 10.85 6.88 -0.64
N SER A 74 9.62 6.40 -0.47
CA SER A 74 8.41 7.23 -0.29
C SER A 74 7.87 7.14 1.13
N LYS A 75 8.33 8.08 1.98
CA LYS A 75 7.96 8.14 3.41
C LYS A 75 6.44 8.21 3.63
N ASN A 76 5.75 9.01 2.83
CA ASN A 76 4.30 9.23 2.98
C ASN A 76 3.52 7.97 2.61
N MET A 77 3.89 7.33 1.49
CA MET A 77 3.20 6.13 1.01
C MET A 77 3.36 4.95 1.98
N LYS A 78 4.57 4.76 2.52
CA LYS A 78 4.84 3.72 3.53
C LYS A 78 3.94 3.86 4.75
N CYS A 79 3.86 5.06 5.33
CA CYS A 79 3.04 5.30 6.52
C CYS A 79 1.56 5.01 6.25
N SER A 80 1.02 5.51 5.14
CA SER A 80 -0.39 5.26 4.75
C SER A 80 -0.67 3.78 4.50
N LEU A 81 0.28 3.04 3.90
CA LEU A 81 0.11 1.61 3.67
C LEU A 81 0.10 0.81 4.98
N VAL A 82 1.03 1.12 5.90
CA VAL A 82 1.10 0.48 7.23
C VAL A 82 -0.19 0.72 8.00
N GLN A 83 -0.67 1.97 8.01
CA GLN A 83 -1.95 2.31 8.63
C GLN A 83 -3.08 1.47 8.02
N ARG A 84 -3.19 1.42 6.69
CA ARG A 84 -4.29 0.71 6.03
C ARG A 84 -4.25 -0.81 6.21
N ILE A 85 -3.05 -1.38 6.25
CA ILE A 85 -2.85 -2.80 6.59
C ILE A 85 -3.29 -3.04 8.02
N THR A 86 -2.90 -2.17 8.96
CA THR A 86 -3.30 -2.28 10.37
C THR A 86 -4.83 -2.21 10.54
N GLU A 87 -5.49 -1.30 9.82
CA GLU A 87 -6.95 -1.15 9.84
C GLU A 87 -7.69 -2.35 9.22
N ARG A 88 -7.11 -3.00 8.20
CA ARG A 88 -7.74 -4.12 7.49
C ARG A 88 -7.39 -5.49 8.05
N CYS A 89 -6.22 -5.64 8.65
CA CYS A 89 -5.85 -6.89 9.29
C CYS A 89 -6.67 -7.02 10.57
N SER A 90 -7.38 -8.15 10.71
CA SER A 90 -8.09 -8.47 11.95
C SER A 90 -7.13 -8.35 13.12
N VAL A 91 -7.54 -7.66 14.19
CA VAL A 91 -6.75 -7.51 15.42
C VAL A 91 -6.31 -8.90 15.91
N SER A 92 -7.18 -9.91 15.83
CA SER A 92 -6.84 -11.29 16.19
C SER A 92 -5.72 -11.88 15.34
N LEU A 93 -5.70 -11.61 14.02
CA LEU A 93 -4.63 -12.07 13.13
C LEU A 93 -3.33 -11.30 13.35
N VAL A 94 -3.40 -9.99 13.57
CA VAL A 94 -2.23 -9.17 13.91
C VAL A 94 -1.63 -9.61 15.24
N THR A 95 -2.47 -9.79 16.27
CA THR A 95 -2.06 -10.28 17.59
C THR A 95 -1.52 -11.70 17.52
N LEU A 96 -2.13 -12.60 16.74
CA LEU A 96 -1.60 -13.94 16.52
C LEU A 96 -0.24 -13.92 15.80
N MET A 97 -0.08 -13.07 14.78
CA MET A 97 1.17 -12.95 14.04
C MET A 97 2.28 -12.33 14.91
N GLN A 98 1.96 -11.34 15.75
CA GLN A 98 2.86 -10.81 16.76
C GLN A 98 3.22 -11.87 17.81
N TYR A 99 2.24 -12.67 18.27
CA TYR A 99 2.46 -13.76 19.19
C TYR A 99 3.41 -14.83 18.61
N LEU A 100 3.20 -15.22 17.35
CA LEU A 100 4.04 -16.20 16.66
C LEU A 100 5.45 -15.66 16.34
N ASN A 101 5.57 -14.39 15.95
CA ASN A 101 6.87 -13.80 15.59
C ASN A 101 7.73 -13.43 16.81
N PHE A 102 7.12 -12.99 17.91
CA PHE A 102 7.83 -12.56 19.11
C PHE A 102 7.80 -13.59 20.24
N GLY A 103 7.07 -14.69 20.08
CA GLY A 103 7.01 -15.83 20.99
C GLY A 103 6.86 -15.40 22.45
N ARG A 104 5.64 -15.06 22.89
CA ARG A 104 5.45 -14.79 24.33
C ARG A 104 5.70 -16.10 25.07
N LYS A 105 6.80 -16.19 25.82
CA LYS A 105 7.07 -17.33 26.71
C LYS A 105 5.90 -17.40 27.70
N TYR A 106 5.18 -18.52 27.70
CA TYR A 106 4.26 -18.83 28.79
C TYR A 106 5.11 -19.04 30.05
N ASP A 107 5.05 -18.12 31.01
CA ASP A 107 5.30 -18.50 32.39
C ASP A 107 4.06 -19.29 32.85
N ALA A 108 4.28 -20.57 33.11
CA ALA A 108 3.26 -21.59 33.34
C ALA A 108 2.56 -21.48 34.72
N ALA A 109 2.20 -20.27 35.15
CA ALA A 109 1.52 -20.06 36.43
C ALA A 109 0.22 -19.27 36.25
N ALA A 110 -0.86 -19.86 36.76
CA ALA A 110 -2.20 -19.31 36.91
C ALA A 110 -3.14 -19.40 35.68
N VAL A 111 -3.52 -20.64 35.34
CA VAL A 111 -4.92 -20.91 34.98
C VAL A 111 -5.55 -21.67 36.15
N THR A 112 -6.16 -20.96 37.08
CA THR A 112 -7.25 -21.53 37.88
C THR A 112 -8.54 -21.12 37.19
N VAL A 113 -9.14 -22.10 36.50
CA VAL A 113 -10.51 -22.05 35.99
C VAL A 113 -11.45 -21.86 37.18
N GLY A 114 -12.17 -20.75 37.21
CA GLY A 114 -13.39 -20.58 37.99
C GLY A 114 -14.57 -20.67 37.03
N LEU A 115 -15.39 -21.71 37.21
CA LEU A 115 -16.74 -21.86 36.65
C LEU A 115 -17.66 -20.71 37.08
#